data_AF-A0AA41ERF2-F1
#
_entry.id   AF-A0AA41ERF2-F1
#
_cell.length_a   1.000
_cell.length_b   1.000
_cell.length_c   1.000
_cell.angle_alpha   90.00
_cell.angle_beta   90.00
_cell.angle_gamma   90.00
#
_symmetry.space_group_name_H-M   'P 1'
#
loop_
_entity.id
_entity.type
_entity.pdbx_description
1 polymer ?
#
loop_
_entity_poly.entity_id
_entity_poly.type
_entity_poly.pdbx_seq_one_letter_code
_entity_poly.pdbx_strand_id
1 'polypeptide(L)' 'MSEKVWEVFHGTNLDRLVDWAHTEAPLGFQIEHVEVAFMHGEYVVTVIQSRERSD' A
#
# COMPACT_ATOMS: atom_id res chain seq x y z
N MET A 1 13.06 -12.79 11.16
CA MET A 1 12.79 -11.33 11.31
C MET A 1 11.66 -10.92 10.35
N SER A 2 10.89 -9.84 10.58
CA SER A 2 9.85 -9.41 9.61
C SER A 2 10.41 -8.45 8.57
N GLU A 3 10.14 -8.71 7.29
CA GLU A 3 10.42 -7.79 6.19
C GLU A 3 9.25 -6.82 6.02
N LYS A 4 9.53 -5.53 5.80
CA LYS A 4 8.51 -4.50 5.56
C LYS A 4 8.79 -3.76 4.27
N VAL A 5 7.74 -3.51 3.50
CA VAL A 5 7.77 -2.77 2.23
C VAL A 5 6.69 -1.70 2.25
N TRP A 6 6.99 -0.57 1.59
CA TRP A 6 6.09 0.55 1.41
C TRP A 6 5.88 0.77 -0.08
N GLU A 7 4.63 0.93 -0.47
CA GLU A 7 4.23 1.27 -1.84
C GLU A 7 3.32 2.50 -1.82
N VAL A 8 3.47 3.39 -2.81
CA VAL A 8 2.74 4.66 -2.86
C VAL A 8 2.06 4.82 -4.21
N PHE A 9 0.75 4.99 -4.18
CA PHE A 9 -0.09 5.30 -5.32
C PHE A 9 -0.59 6.74 -5.23
N HIS A 10 -0.71 7.43 -6.36
CA HIS A 10 -1.27 8.77 -6.37
C HIS A 10 -2.16 9.01 -7.60
N GLY A 11 -3.14 9.89 -7.46
CA GLY A 11 -4.06 10.26 -8.53
C GLY A 11 -5.39 10.78 -8.02
N THR A 12 -6.32 11.06 -8.93
CA THR A 12 -7.58 11.73 -8.60
C THR A 12 -8.75 10.79 -8.30
N ASN A 13 -8.64 9.50 -8.61
CA ASN A 13 -9.68 8.50 -8.37
C ASN A 13 -9.30 7.60 -7.19
N LEU A 14 -9.79 7.94 -5.99
CA LEU A 14 -9.45 7.22 -4.76
C LEU A 14 -9.81 5.73 -4.82
N ASP A 15 -11.00 5.39 -5.32
CA ASP A 15 -11.47 3.99 -5.36
C ASP A 15 -10.48 3.11 -6.14
N ARG A 16 -10.02 3.61 -7.30
CA ARG A 16 -9.04 2.90 -8.12
C ARG A 16 -7.69 2.74 -7.42
N LEU A 17 -7.23 3.77 -6.69
CA LEU A 17 -5.97 3.69 -5.96
C LEU A 17 -6.05 2.71 -4.79
N VAL A 18 -7.20 2.66 -4.09
CA VAL A 18 -7.44 1.70 -3.01
C VAL A 18 -7.54 0.28 -3.56
N ASP A 19 -8.16 0.07 -4.72
CA ASP A 19 -8.17 -1.24 -5.38
C ASP A 19 -6.74 -1.72 -5.67
N TRP A 20 -5.90 -0.87 -6.26
CA TRP A 20 -4.49 -1.19 -6.53
C TRP A 20 -3.70 -1.51 -5.26
N ALA A 21 -3.91 -0.72 -4.21
CA ALA A 21 -3.32 -0.94 -2.90
C ALA A 21 -3.59 -2.35 -2.33
N HIS A 22 -4.73 -2.95 -2.68
CA HIS A 22 -5.10 -4.29 -2.25
C HIS A 22 -4.73 -5.40 -3.24
N THR A 23 -4.52 -5.09 -4.53
CA THR A 23 -4.22 -6.09 -5.55
C THR A 23 -2.74 -6.27 -5.86
N GLU A 24 -1.90 -5.25 -5.63
CA GLU A 24 -0.49 -5.25 -6.06
C GLU A 24 0.48 -5.77 -4.98
N ALA A 25 -0.03 -6.32 -3.88
CA ALA A 25 0.82 -6.86 -2.81
C ALA A 25 1.81 -7.93 -3.31
N PRO A 26 3.13 -7.77 -3.08
CA PRO A 26 4.13 -8.76 -3.46
C PRO A 26 3.83 -10.13 -2.82
N LEU A 27 4.18 -11.20 -3.53
CA LEU A 27 3.87 -12.56 -3.08
C LEU A 27 4.45 -12.84 -1.68
N GLY A 28 3.56 -13.25 -0.78
CA GLY A 28 3.90 -13.58 0.61
C GLY A 28 3.91 -12.39 1.56
N PHE A 29 3.64 -11.18 1.09
CA PHE A 29 3.38 -10.03 1.94
C PHE A 29 1.90 -9.92 2.29
N GLN A 30 1.63 -9.45 3.51
CA GLN A 30 0.30 -9.11 3.99
C GLN A 30 0.23 -7.60 4.18
N ILE A 31 -0.92 -7.01 3.84
CA ILE A 31 -1.17 -5.60 4.07
C ILE A 31 -1.38 -5.40 5.57
N GLU A 32 -0.53 -4.58 6.19
CA GLU A 32 -0.67 -4.19 7.60
C GLU A 32 -1.55 -2.94 7.71
N HIS A 33 -1.31 -1.96 6.85
CA HIS A 33 -1.93 -0.65 6.94
C HIS A 33 -2.04 0.03 5.57
N VAL A 34 -3.11 0.80 5.38
CA VAL A 34 -3.30 1.68 4.22
C VAL A 34 -3.58 3.07 4.75
N GLU A 35 -2.73 4.02 4.37
CA GLU A 35 -2.88 5.44 4.70
C GLU A 35 -3.33 6.20 3.46
N VAL A 36 -4.27 7.12 3.65
CA VAL A 36 -4.78 7.98 2.58
C VAL A 36 -4.62 9.44 2.98
N ALA A 37 -3.98 10.22 2.12
CA ALA A 37 -3.87 11.66 2.25
C ALA A 37 -4.37 12.35 0.98
N PHE A 38 -5.00 13.52 1.12
CA PHE A 38 -5.36 14.37 -0.03
C PHE A 38 -4.46 15.60 -0.04
N MET A 39 -3.64 15.75 -1.08
CA MET A 39 -2.64 16.80 -1.19
C MET A 39 -2.55 17.28 -2.63
N HIS A 40 -2.47 18.60 -2.83
CA HIS A 40 -2.34 19.22 -4.17
C HIS A 40 -3.37 18.77 -5.22
N GLY A 41 -4.59 18.42 -4.79
CA GLY A 41 -5.66 18.01 -5.70
C GLY A 41 -5.66 16.52 -6.05
N GLU A 42 -4.76 15.73 -5.47
CA GLU A 42 -4.68 14.29 -5.67
C GLU A 42 -4.79 13.53 -4.34
N TYR A 43 -5.29 12.31 -4.41
CA TYR A 43 -5.16 11.33 -3.34
C TYR A 43 -3.78 10.69 -3.44
N VAL A 44 -3.14 10.50 -2.30
CA VAL A 44 -1.91 9.73 -2.11
C VAL A 44 -2.27 8.58 -1.17
N VAL A 45 -2.13 7.35 -1.66
CA VAL A 45 -2.42 6.12 -0.92
C VAL A 45 -1.10 5.40 -0.67
N THR A 46 -0.73 5.27 0.60
CA THR A 46 0.48 4.55 1.03
C THR A 46 0.09 3.22 1.62
N VAL A 47 0.67 2.13 1.14
CA VAL A 47 0.44 0.78 1.63
C VAL A 47 1.67 0.30 2.37
N ILE A 48 1.46 -0.13 3.61
CA ILE A 48 2.50 -0.74 4.44
C ILE A 48 2.23 -2.23 4.49
N GLN A 49 3.20 -3.01 4.04
CA GLN A 49 3.09 -4.45 3.89
C GLN A 49 4.21 -5.14 4.64
N SER A 50 3.94 -6.31 5.21
CA SER A 50 4.98 -7.11 5.86
C SER A 50 4.90 -8.58 5.53
N ARG A 51 6.04 -9.24 5.66
CA ARG A 51 6.17 -10.70 5.54
C ARG A 51 7.01 -11.22 6.70
N GLU A 52 6.53 -12.27 7.35
CA GLU A 52 7.37 -13.02 8.27
C GLU A 52 8.44 -13.78 7.49
N ARG A 53 9.71 -13.49 7.79
CA ARG A 53 10.82 -14.29 7.27
C ARG A 53 11.03 -15.45 8.23
N SER A 54 10.63 -16.64 7.79
CA SER A 54 11.07 -17.89 8.39
C SER A 54 12.53 -18.08 7.97
N ASP A 55 13.46 -17.82 8.88
CA ASP A 55 14.87 -18.18 8.69
C ASP A 55 15.06 -19.70 8.77
#